data_AF-A0A972Y8T1-F1
#
_entry.id   AF-A0A972Y8T1-F1
#
_cell.length_a   1.000
_cell.length_b   1.000
_cell.length_c   1.000
_cell.angle_alpha   90.00
_cell.angle_beta   90.00
_cell.angle_gamma   90.00
#
_symmetry.space_group_name_H-M   'P 1'
#
loop_
_entity.id
_entity.type
_entity.pdbx_description
1 polymer ?
#
loop_
_entity_poly.entity_id
_entity_poly.type
_entity_poly.pdbx_seq_one_letter_code
_entity_poly.pdbx_strand_id
1 'polypeptide(L)'
;MIWILLVLLLAVAGYYLMQPFMTSVASGVEALDEARRQRATVDLDEAEGRLTPQAAHEAREALDRRILALLDAETSDEGAPDIKSAALFIVPAVLLLGGVGIYTQIGSPAYEPISFAEFQAQQVAELPDTLEELVVELRARLEADPNPPVDGYVLLARSYLRLGDPQSALDAYQT
;
A
#
# COMPACT_ATOMS: atom_id res chain seq x y z
N MET A 1 -13.48 -4.09 2.67
CA MET A 1 -14.19 -2.81 2.41
C MET A 1 -13.57 -1.60 3.12
N ILE A 2 -13.06 -1.72 4.35
CA ILE A 2 -12.44 -0.61 5.10
C ILE A 2 -11.17 -0.02 4.45
N TRP A 3 -10.44 -0.83 3.68
CA TRP A 3 -9.21 -0.41 3.01
C TRP A 3 -9.40 0.74 2.00
N ILE A 4 -10.53 0.78 1.30
CA ILE A 4 -10.86 1.86 0.36
C ILE A 4 -11.11 3.17 1.12
N LEU A 5 -11.80 3.10 2.26
CA LEU A 5 -12.02 4.25 3.13
C LEU A 5 -10.70 4.79 3.70
N LEU A 6 -9.77 3.91 4.05
CA LEU A 6 -8.47 4.30 4.60
C LEU A 6 -7.59 5.00 3.56
N VAL A 7 -7.56 4.50 2.32
CA VAL A 7 -6.85 5.15 1.20
C VAL A 7 -7.48 6.49 0.84
N LEU A 8 -8.81 6.56 0.80
CA LEU A 8 -9.52 7.81 0.51
C LEU A 8 -9.28 8.85 1.62
N LEU A 9 -9.29 8.45 2.89
CA LEU A 9 -9.00 9.33 4.02
C LEU A 9 -7.56 9.83 3.97
N LEU A 10 -6.59 8.98 3.61
CA LEU A 10 -5.19 9.38 3.45
C LEU A 10 -5.01 10.37 2.30
N ALA A 11 -5.69 10.16 1.18
CA ALA A 11 -5.67 11.07 0.03
C ALA A 11 -6.27 12.44 0.39
N VAL A 12 -7.38 12.46 1.13
CA VAL A 12 -8.00 13.71 1.62
C VAL A 12 -7.11 14.40 2.65
N ALA A 13 -6.50 13.66 3.58
CA ALA A 13 -5.56 14.21 4.55
C ALA A 13 -4.32 14.80 3.86
N GLY A 14 -3.79 14.11 2.84
CA GLY A 14 -2.69 14.60 2.01
C GLY A 14 -3.07 15.86 1.24
N TYR A 15 -4.27 15.89 0.64
CA TYR A 15 -4.81 17.10 0.00
C TYR A 15 -4.91 18.28 0.96
N TYR A 16 -5.39 18.05 2.19
CA TYR A 16 -5.51 19.09 3.21
C TYR A 16 -4.14 19.60 3.71
N LEU A 17 -3.14 18.71 3.81
CA LEU A 17 -1.76 19.09 4.14
C LEU A 17 -1.04 19.82 3.00
N MET A 18 -1.44 19.58 1.75
CA MET A 18 -0.89 20.23 0.57
C MET A 18 -1.53 21.60 0.28
N GLN A 19 -2.76 21.81 0.76
CA GLN A 19 -3.46 23.11 0.70
C GLN A 19 -2.63 24.30 1.22
N PRO A 20 -1.97 24.27 2.41
CA PRO A 20 -1.24 25.42 2.93
C PRO A 20 -0.07 25.86 2.04
N PHE A 21 0.55 24.94 1.30
CA PHE A 21 1.66 25.25 0.39
C PHE A 21 1.19 25.98 -0.87
N MET A 22 0.03 25.63 -1.42
CA MET A 22 -0.55 26.35 -2.55
C MET A 22 -1.07 27.74 -2.15
N THR A 23 -1.55 27.90 -0.92
CA THR A 23 -1.98 29.22 -0.42
C THR A 23 -0.82 30.15 -0.08
N SER A 24 0.36 29.62 0.27
CA SER A 24 1.57 30.43 0.51
C SER A 24 1.98 31.20 -0.74
N VAL A 25 2.07 30.50 -1.89
CA VAL A 25 2.40 31.11 -3.19
C VAL A 25 1.36 32.16 -3.60
N ALA A 26 0.06 31.83 -3.46
CA ALA A 26 -1.01 32.78 -3.77
C ALA A 26 -0.94 34.06 -2.91
N SER A 27 -0.56 33.94 -1.64
CA SER A 27 -0.41 35.09 -0.74
C SER A 27 0.78 35.99 -1.07
N GLY A 28 1.88 35.41 -1.61
CA GLY A 28 3.06 36.17 -2.06
C GLY A 28 2.75 37.05 -3.28
N VAL A 29 2.08 36.47 -4.29
CA VAL A 29 1.66 37.18 -5.51
C VAL A 29 0.69 38.32 -5.17
N GLU A 30 -0.29 38.07 -4.29
CA GLU A 30 -1.26 39.09 -3.88
C GLU A 30 -0.59 40.24 -3.10
N ALA A 31 0.38 39.93 -2.22
CA ALA A 31 1.15 40.93 -1.49
C ALA A 31 2.05 41.78 -2.40
N LEU A 32 2.62 41.18 -3.45
CA LEU A 32 3.43 41.87 -4.45
C LEU A 32 2.58 42.83 -5.30
N ASP A 33 1.42 42.39 -5.77
CA ASP A 33 0.51 43.22 -6.54
C ASP A 33 -0.05 44.37 -5.71
N GLU A 34 -0.34 44.15 -4.43
CA GLU A 34 -0.73 45.20 -3.51
C GLU A 34 0.39 46.23 -3.29
N ALA A 35 1.65 45.79 -3.11
CA ALA A 35 2.78 46.71 -2.98
C ALA A 35 3.01 47.55 -4.25
N ARG A 36 2.82 46.96 -5.44
CA ARG A 36 2.87 47.69 -6.73
C ARG A 36 1.75 48.73 -6.85
N ARG A 37 0.53 48.39 -6.43
CA ARG A 37 -0.60 49.34 -6.38
C ARG A 37 -0.31 50.50 -5.44
N GLN A 38 0.20 50.23 -4.24
CA GLN A 38 0.54 51.26 -3.25
C GLN A 38 1.60 52.24 -3.77
N ARG A 39 2.57 51.75 -4.55
CA ARG A 39 3.57 52.60 -5.21
C ARG A 39 2.93 53.52 -6.25
N ALA A 40 2.04 52.99 -7.09
CA ALA A 40 1.34 53.79 -8.10
C ALA A 40 0.43 54.86 -7.47
N THR A 41 -0.18 54.59 -6.30
CA THR A 41 -0.95 55.61 -5.57
C THR A 41 -0.06 56.72 -5.01
N VAL A 42 1.15 56.40 -4.52
CA VAL A 42 2.11 57.41 -4.05
C VAL A 42 2.54 58.35 -5.19
N ASP A 43 2.74 57.81 -6.40
CA ASP A 43 3.08 58.60 -7.59
C ASP A 43 1.94 59.56 -7.98
N LEU A 44 0.69 59.13 -7.85
CA LEU A 44 -0.50 59.94 -8.08
C LEU A 44 -0.67 61.04 -7.03
N ASP A 45 -0.47 60.72 -5.76
CA ASP A 45 -0.57 61.69 -4.65
C ASP A 45 0.52 62.77 -4.71
N GLU A 46 1.72 62.44 -5.21
CA GLU A 46 2.76 63.42 -5.52
C GLU A 46 2.34 64.33 -6.69
N ALA A 47 1.81 63.75 -7.77
CA ALA A 47 1.36 64.52 -8.94
C ALA A 47 0.18 65.46 -8.62
N GLU A 48 -0.71 65.06 -7.70
CA GLU A 48 -1.80 65.88 -7.17
C GLU A 48 -1.35 66.90 -6.11
N GLY A 49 -0.08 66.88 -5.70
CA GLY A 49 0.49 67.79 -4.71
C GLY A 49 0.03 67.51 -3.27
N ARG A 50 -0.51 66.32 -3.00
CA ARG A 50 -1.00 65.90 -1.67
C ARG A 50 0.15 65.41 -0.77
N LEU A 51 1.23 64.93 -1.38
CA LEU A 51 2.48 64.59 -0.70
C LEU A 51 3.59 65.58 -1.08
N THR A 52 4.48 65.87 -0.11
CA THR A 52 5.71 66.59 -0.41
C THR A 52 6.66 65.69 -1.22
N PRO A 53 7.50 66.26 -2.12
CA PRO A 53 8.41 65.46 -2.95
C PRO A 53 9.36 64.59 -2.12
N GLN A 54 9.76 65.10 -0.95
CA GLN A 54 10.66 64.40 -0.03
C GLN A 54 9.96 63.21 0.65
N ALA A 55 8.72 63.38 1.10
CA ALA A 55 7.93 62.27 1.67
C ALA A 55 7.61 61.20 0.61
N ALA A 56 7.30 61.61 -0.63
CA ALA A 56 7.06 60.68 -1.74
C ALA A 56 8.31 59.88 -2.12
N HIS A 57 9.50 60.49 -2.06
CA HIS A 57 10.76 59.80 -2.31
C HIS A 57 11.06 58.75 -1.23
N GLU A 58 10.92 59.10 0.05
CA GLU A 58 11.14 58.18 1.17
C GLU A 58 10.16 57.00 1.14
N ALA A 59 8.87 57.25 0.84
CA ALA A 59 7.85 56.21 0.72
C ALA A 59 8.13 55.25 -0.45
N ARG A 60 8.52 55.77 -1.62
CA ARG A 60 8.90 54.95 -2.78
C ARG A 60 10.10 54.05 -2.47
N GLU A 61 11.12 54.59 -1.83
CA GLU A 61 12.33 53.81 -1.50
C GLU A 61 12.04 52.68 -0.49
N ALA A 62 11.11 52.89 0.44
CA ALA A 62 10.65 51.83 1.34
C ALA A 62 9.84 50.74 0.60
N LEU A 63 8.94 51.15 -0.31
CA LEU A 63 8.14 50.23 -1.12
C LEU A 63 8.99 49.44 -2.11
N ASP A 64 9.98 50.07 -2.74
CA ASP A 64 10.89 49.41 -3.69
C ASP A 64 11.75 48.36 -2.99
N ARG A 65 12.25 48.64 -1.78
CA ARG A 65 12.93 47.62 -0.96
C ARG A 65 12.02 46.46 -0.59
N ARG A 66 10.75 46.73 -0.27
CA ARG A 66 9.77 45.67 0.04
C ARG A 66 9.42 44.83 -1.18
N ILE A 67 9.26 45.44 -2.35
CA ILE A 67 9.00 44.75 -3.61
C ILE A 67 10.18 43.85 -3.96
N LEU A 68 11.42 44.34 -3.84
CA LEU A 68 12.62 43.52 -4.06
C LEU A 68 12.68 42.34 -3.09
N ALA A 69 12.39 42.56 -1.80
CA ALA A 69 12.35 41.47 -0.81
C ALA A 69 11.27 40.42 -1.13
N LEU A 70 10.12 40.83 -1.65
CA LEU A 70 9.05 39.92 -2.07
C LEU A 70 9.43 39.13 -3.34
N LEU A 71 10.09 39.77 -4.32
CA LEU A 71 10.62 39.09 -5.51
C LEU A 71 11.71 38.07 -5.15
N ASP A 72 12.62 38.44 -4.24
CA ASP A 72 13.68 37.53 -3.75
C ASP A 72 13.09 36.36 -2.95
N ALA A 73 12.03 36.60 -2.18
CA ALA A 73 11.32 35.53 -1.47
C ALA A 73 10.60 34.57 -2.42
N GLU A 74 9.95 35.09 -3.48
CA GLU A 74 9.27 34.27 -4.49
C GLU A 74 10.25 33.40 -5.28
N THR A 75 11.40 33.95 -5.67
CA THR A 75 12.47 33.18 -6.35
C THR A 75 13.18 32.18 -5.42
N SER A 76 13.19 32.43 -4.10
CA SER A 76 13.72 31.50 -3.10
C SER A 76 12.74 30.36 -2.80
N ASP A 77 11.44 30.63 -2.84
CA ASP A 77 10.37 29.65 -2.57
C ASP A 77 10.02 28.80 -3.82
N GLU A 78 10.39 29.26 -5.03
CA GLU A 78 10.48 28.43 -6.25
C GLU A 78 11.59 27.36 -6.18
N GLY A 79 12.40 27.35 -5.12
CA GLY A 79 13.54 26.47 -4.91
C GLY A 79 13.19 25.02 -4.60
N ALA A 80 12.63 24.31 -5.58
CA ALA A 80 12.31 22.87 -5.60
C ALA A 80 11.40 22.40 -4.44
N PRO A 81 10.38 21.56 -4.72
CA PRO A 81 9.69 20.88 -3.62
C PRO A 81 10.76 20.21 -2.76
N ASP A 82 10.77 20.43 -1.43
CA ASP A 82 11.72 19.74 -0.56
C ASP A 82 11.43 18.25 -0.71
N ILE A 83 12.20 17.59 -1.58
CA ILE A 83 11.99 16.22 -2.02
C ILE A 83 12.03 15.31 -0.79
N LYS A 84 12.69 15.74 0.31
CA LYS A 84 12.71 15.04 1.58
C LYS A 84 11.36 15.07 2.29
N SER A 85 10.70 16.24 2.34
CA SER A 85 9.34 16.37 2.88
C SER A 85 8.30 15.68 2.00
N ALA A 86 8.42 15.77 0.67
CA ALA A 86 7.53 15.09 -0.26
C ALA A 86 7.74 13.56 -0.23
N ALA A 87 9.00 13.08 -0.15
CA ALA A 87 9.31 11.66 -0.06
C ALA A 87 8.76 11.02 1.22
N LEU A 88 8.69 11.76 2.34
CA LEU A 88 8.09 11.27 3.58
C LEU A 88 6.63 10.81 3.39
N PHE A 89 5.91 11.42 2.45
CA PHE A 89 4.51 11.09 2.17
C PHE A 89 4.33 10.25 0.89
N ILE A 90 5.13 10.49 -0.15
CA ILE A 90 5.05 9.77 -1.43
C ILE A 90 5.49 8.31 -1.28
N VAL A 91 6.57 8.04 -0.55
CA VAL A 91 7.09 6.67 -0.37
C VAL A 91 6.07 5.73 0.29
N PRO A 92 5.46 6.07 1.45
CA PRO A 92 4.44 5.22 2.04
C PRO A 92 3.16 5.14 1.20
N ALA A 93 2.78 6.21 0.50
CA ALA A 93 1.61 6.18 -0.41
C ALA A 93 1.84 5.21 -1.58
N VAL A 94 3.01 5.26 -2.22
CA VAL A 94 3.39 4.34 -3.31
C VAL A 94 3.51 2.90 -2.81
N LEU A 95 4.08 2.67 -1.63
CA LEU A 95 4.16 1.33 -1.03
C LEU A 95 2.77 0.74 -0.75
N LEU A 96 1.85 1.53 -0.21
CA LEU A 96 0.47 1.10 0.03
C LEU A 96 -0.29 0.82 -1.27
N LEU A 97 -0.27 1.76 -2.22
CA LEU A 97 -0.94 1.62 -3.51
C LEU A 97 -0.35 0.47 -4.34
N GLY A 98 0.98 0.37 -4.37
CA GLY A 98 1.69 -0.71 -5.06
C GLY A 98 1.43 -2.07 -4.44
N GLY A 99 1.44 -2.17 -3.10
CA GLY A 99 1.13 -3.40 -2.38
C GLY A 99 -0.28 -3.90 -2.66
N VAL A 100 -1.28 -3.00 -2.67
CA VAL A 100 -2.65 -3.34 -3.03
C VAL A 100 -2.75 -3.79 -4.48
N GLY A 101 -2.13 -3.07 -5.42
CA GLY A 101 -2.14 -3.41 -6.85
C GLY A 101 -1.53 -4.79 -7.11
N ILE A 102 -0.35 -5.07 -6.55
CA ILE A 102 0.33 -6.36 -6.67
C ILE A 102 -0.50 -7.48 -6.03
N TYR A 103 -1.08 -7.25 -4.85
CA TYR A 103 -1.95 -8.23 -4.19
C TYR A 103 -3.20 -8.55 -5.01
N THR A 104 -3.79 -7.58 -5.72
CA THR A 104 -4.94 -7.88 -6.60
C THR A 104 -4.55 -8.66 -7.86
N GLN A 105 -3.30 -8.58 -8.30
CA GLN A 105 -2.83 -9.23 -9.52
C GLN A 105 -2.30 -10.67 -9.27
N ILE A 106 -1.66 -10.90 -8.11
CA ILE A 106 -1.02 -12.17 -7.75
C ILE A 106 -1.75 -12.89 -6.61
N GLY A 107 -2.39 -12.14 -5.70
CA GLY A 107 -3.11 -12.71 -4.57
C GLY A 107 -4.51 -13.18 -4.95
N SER A 108 -5.13 -13.95 -4.05
CA SER A 108 -6.53 -14.35 -4.14
C SER A 108 -7.37 -13.44 -3.24
N PRO A 109 -7.92 -12.32 -3.76
CA PRO A 109 -8.76 -11.42 -2.97
C PRO A 109 -10.05 -12.08 -2.46
N ALA A 110 -10.43 -13.21 -3.03
CA ALA A 110 -11.56 -14.05 -2.62
C ALA A 110 -11.14 -15.26 -1.77
N TYR A 111 -10.04 -15.16 -1.00
CA TYR A 111 -9.66 -16.24 -0.09
C TYR A 111 -10.70 -16.35 1.01
N GLU A 112 -11.56 -17.35 0.90
CA GLU A 112 -12.56 -17.67 1.90
C GLU A 112 -11.85 -18.45 3.00
N PRO A 113 -11.76 -17.91 4.23
CA PRO A 113 -11.05 -18.58 5.30
C PRO A 113 -11.84 -19.81 5.72
N ILE A 114 -11.49 -20.95 5.15
CA ILE A 114 -11.95 -22.26 5.60
C ILE A 114 -11.46 -22.47 7.04
N SER A 115 -12.41 -22.80 7.91
CA SER A 115 -12.12 -23.17 9.28
C SER A 115 -11.30 -24.47 9.32
N PHE A 116 -10.55 -24.66 10.41
CA PHE A 116 -9.80 -25.91 10.62
C PHE A 116 -10.72 -27.15 10.61
N ALA A 117 -12.01 -26.98 10.97
CA ALA A 117 -13.01 -28.03 10.88
C ALA A 117 -13.39 -28.35 9.42
N GLU A 118 -13.56 -27.34 8.57
CA GLU A 118 -13.85 -27.53 7.14
C GLU A 118 -12.65 -28.09 6.38
N PHE A 119 -11.43 -27.68 6.75
CA PHE A 119 -10.20 -28.25 6.18
C PHE A 119 -10.02 -29.73 6.56
N GLN A 120 -10.34 -30.10 7.80
CA GLN A 120 -10.38 -31.52 8.20
C GLN A 120 -11.50 -32.28 7.51
N ALA A 121 -12.68 -31.68 7.33
CA ALA A 121 -13.80 -32.32 6.64
C ALA A 121 -13.50 -32.55 5.15
N GLN A 122 -12.80 -31.63 4.48
CA GLN A 122 -12.32 -31.82 3.11
C GLN A 122 -11.26 -32.92 3.01
N GLN A 123 -10.29 -32.95 3.92
CA GLN A 123 -9.32 -34.06 3.96
C GLN A 123 -10.02 -35.40 4.20
N VAL A 124 -10.98 -35.47 5.13
CA VAL A 124 -11.73 -36.71 5.40
C VAL A 124 -12.63 -37.10 4.22
N ALA A 125 -13.15 -36.13 3.46
CA ALA A 125 -13.90 -36.40 2.22
C ALA A 125 -13.01 -36.93 1.07
N GLU A 126 -11.70 -36.69 1.14
CA GLU A 126 -10.70 -37.26 0.22
C GLU A 126 -10.08 -38.57 0.76
N LEU A 127 -10.38 -38.97 2.00
CA LEU A 127 -9.98 -40.28 2.49
C LEU A 127 -10.90 -41.35 1.88
N PRO A 128 -10.36 -42.54 1.57
CA PRO A 128 -11.20 -43.63 1.11
C PRO A 128 -12.22 -44.04 2.17
N ASP A 129 -13.50 -44.06 1.80
CA ASP A 129 -14.64 -44.34 2.69
C ASP A 129 -14.65 -45.81 3.17
N THR A 130 -13.92 -46.68 2.46
CA THR A 130 -13.91 -48.12 2.72
C THR A 130 -12.53 -48.63 3.13
N LEU A 131 -12.53 -49.64 4.00
CA LEU A 131 -11.30 -50.35 4.40
C LEU A 131 -10.59 -50.98 3.19
N GLU A 132 -11.32 -51.36 2.15
CA GLU A 132 -10.78 -51.94 0.93
C GLU A 132 -9.92 -50.94 0.14
N GLU A 133 -10.42 -49.73 -0.07
CA GLU A 133 -9.66 -48.68 -0.77
C GLU A 133 -8.44 -48.22 0.05
N LEU A 134 -8.55 -48.16 1.39
CA LEU A 134 -7.41 -47.88 2.27
C LEU A 134 -6.31 -48.94 2.14
N VAL A 135 -6.69 -50.21 1.94
CA VAL A 135 -5.74 -51.32 1.72
C VAL A 135 -5.07 -51.23 0.36
N VAL A 136 -5.81 -50.84 -0.69
CA VAL A 136 -5.26 -50.61 -2.03
C VAL A 136 -4.24 -49.48 -2.03
N GLU A 137 -4.55 -48.35 -1.38
CA GLU A 137 -3.64 -47.21 -1.25
C GLU A 137 -2.40 -47.57 -0.42
N LEU A 138 -2.57 -48.30 0.70
CA LEU A 138 -1.46 -48.77 1.52
C LEU A 138 -0.51 -49.67 0.71
N ARG A 139 -1.07 -50.59 -0.08
CA ARG A 139 -0.28 -51.45 -0.98
C ARG A 139 0.50 -50.62 -2.00
N ALA A 140 -0.16 -49.68 -2.69
CA ALA A 140 0.47 -48.85 -3.69
C ALA A 140 1.63 -48.02 -3.11
N ARG A 141 1.50 -47.52 -1.87
CA ARG A 141 2.56 -46.81 -1.16
C ARG A 141 3.74 -47.71 -0.80
N LEU A 142 3.50 -48.93 -0.35
CA LEU A 142 4.55 -49.89 -0.02
C LEU A 142 5.32 -50.37 -1.26
N GLU A 143 4.63 -50.52 -2.40
CA GLU A 143 5.25 -50.88 -3.68
C GLU A 143 6.04 -49.71 -4.31
N ALA A 144 5.61 -48.47 -4.07
CA ALA A 144 6.29 -47.27 -4.55
C ALA A 144 7.53 -46.86 -3.74
N ASP A 145 7.61 -47.29 -2.47
CA ASP A 145 8.77 -47.07 -1.61
C ASP A 145 9.90 -48.06 -1.96
N PRO A 146 11.14 -47.60 -2.22
CA PRO A 146 12.28 -48.49 -2.45
C PRO A 146 12.75 -49.27 -1.22
N ASN A 147 12.40 -48.84 0.00
CA ASN A 147 12.77 -49.52 1.25
C ASN A 147 11.63 -49.44 2.29
N PRO A 148 10.48 -50.07 2.00
CA PRO A 148 9.31 -50.01 2.86
C PRO A 148 9.59 -50.67 4.22
N PRO A 149 9.03 -50.11 5.31
CA PRO A 149 9.17 -50.72 6.63
C PRO A 149 8.45 -52.07 6.68
N VAL A 150 9.07 -53.06 7.32
CA VAL A 150 8.50 -54.42 7.53
C VAL A 150 7.14 -54.35 8.21
N ASP A 151 6.97 -53.43 9.16
CA ASP A 151 5.70 -53.19 9.84
C ASP A 151 4.56 -52.78 8.89
N GLY A 152 4.88 -52.16 7.76
CA GLY A 152 3.93 -51.79 6.72
C GLY A 152 3.27 -53.00 6.06
N TYR A 153 4.08 -54.01 5.70
CA TYR A 153 3.56 -55.27 5.15
C TYR A 153 2.78 -56.08 6.18
N VAL A 154 3.20 -56.07 7.45
CA VAL A 154 2.45 -56.70 8.55
C VAL A 154 1.08 -56.06 8.74
N LEU A 155 1.00 -54.73 8.63
CA LEU A 155 -0.26 -53.99 8.68
C LEU A 155 -1.15 -54.32 7.48
N LEU A 156 -0.58 -54.38 6.28
CA LEU A 156 -1.28 -54.75 5.05
C LEU A 156 -1.91 -56.15 5.17
N ALA A 157 -1.14 -57.14 5.62
CA ALA A 157 -1.61 -58.50 5.83
C ALA A 157 -2.75 -58.59 6.86
N ARG A 158 -2.64 -57.89 7.99
CA ARG A 158 -3.72 -57.83 9.00
C ARG A 158 -4.99 -57.18 8.46
N SER A 159 -4.84 -56.23 7.55
CA SER A 159 -5.97 -55.52 6.94
C SER A 159 -6.70 -56.41 5.94
N TYR A 160 -5.97 -57.18 5.12
CA TYR A 160 -6.54 -58.23 4.26
C TYR A 160 -7.29 -59.32 5.05
N LEU A 161 -6.75 -59.74 6.21
CA LEU A 161 -7.46 -60.69 7.08
C LEU A 161 -8.79 -60.13 7.63
N ARG A 162 -8.86 -58.83 7.91
CA ARG A 162 -10.12 -58.17 8.34
C ARG A 162 -11.13 -58.05 7.19
N LEU A 163 -10.66 -57.94 5.95
CA LEU A 163 -11.48 -57.95 4.74
C LEU A 163 -11.92 -59.37 4.33
N GLY A 164 -11.43 -60.41 5.01
CA GLY A 164 -11.76 -61.80 4.70
C GLY A 164 -11.00 -62.38 3.50
N ASP A 165 -9.89 -61.75 3.10
CA ASP A 165 -9.00 -62.22 2.04
C ASP A 165 -7.69 -62.81 2.63
N PRO A 166 -7.68 -64.09 3.01
CA PRO A 166 -6.50 -64.73 3.59
C PRO A 166 -5.40 -65.02 2.56
N GLN A 167 -5.69 -65.02 1.25
CA GLN A 167 -4.69 -65.29 0.22
C GLN A 167 -3.78 -64.07 0.06
N SER A 168 -4.37 -62.88 -0.14
CA SER A 168 -3.60 -61.63 -0.24
C SER A 168 -2.83 -61.30 1.05
N ALA A 169 -3.33 -61.75 2.21
CA ALA A 169 -2.62 -61.63 3.48
C ALA A 169 -1.34 -62.49 3.54
N LEU A 170 -1.34 -63.67 2.94
CA LEU A 170 -0.16 -64.54 2.90
C LEU A 170 0.92 -63.97 2.00
N ASP A 171 0.53 -63.45 0.84
CA ASP A 171 1.46 -62.81 -0.11
C ASP A 171 2.16 -61.60 0.53
N ALA A 172 1.40 -60.79 1.28
CA ALA A 172 1.95 -59.66 2.03
C ALA A 172 2.95 -60.07 3.13
N TYR A 173 2.87 -61.28 3.70
CA TYR A 173 3.86 -61.77 4.67
C TYR A 173 5.13 -62.36 4.04
N GLN A 174 5.09 -62.67 2.74
CA GLN A 174 6.20 -63.30 2.02
C GLN A 174 7.11 -62.29 1.30
N THR A 175 6.70 -61.02 1.27
CA THR A 175 7.45 -59.90 0.70
C THR A 175 8.46 -59.36 1.70
#